data_AF-A0A1Z8UUC6-F1
#
_entry.id   AF-A0A1Z8UUC6-F1
#
_cell.length_a   1.000
_cell.length_b   1.000
_cell.length_c   1.000
_cell.angle_alpha   90.00
_cell.angle_beta   90.00
_cell.angle_gamma   90.00
#
_symmetry.space_group_name_H-M   'P 1'
#
loop_
_entity.id
_entity.type
_entity.pdbx_description
1 polymer ?
#
loop_
_entity_poly.entity_id
_entity_poly.type
_entity_poly.pdbx_seq_one_letter_code
_entity_poly.pdbx_strand_id
1 'polypeptide(L)' 'MAWVTVTNNTQWEYDNAATASDTYPDTPGTISNGVRTFTLPGGNARQTYIKCRKTSSPPATGELDKTYWDAQ' A
#
# COMPACT_ATOMS: atom_id res chain seq x y z
N MET A 1 6.53 -0.58 13.40
CA MET A 1 6.19 -1.70 12.51
C MET A 1 4.88 -2.28 12.99
N ALA A 2 3.78 -1.91 12.36
CA ALA A 2 2.48 -2.49 12.66
C ALA A 2 1.77 -2.81 11.35
N TRP A 3 1.23 -4.02 11.28
CA TRP A 3 0.27 -4.36 10.24
C TRP A 3 -1.07 -3.70 10.58
N VAL A 4 -1.60 -2.95 9.62
CA VAL A 4 -2.83 -2.17 9.77
C VAL A 4 -3.85 -2.69 8.77
N THR A 5 -5.07 -2.96 9.22
CA THR A 5 -6.16 -3.42 8.36
C THR A 5 -6.42 -2.43 7.22
N VAL A 6 -6.58 -2.95 6.00
CA VAL A 6 -6.94 -2.14 4.84
C VAL A 6 -8.42 -1.73 4.96
N THR A 7 -8.70 -0.44 4.81
CA THR A 7 -10.06 0.12 4.79
C THR A 7 -10.92 -0.61 3.77
N ASN A 8 -12.15 -0.96 4.12
CA ASN A 8 -13.11 -1.69 3.27
C ASN A 8 -12.62 -3.04 2.71
N ASN A 9 -11.51 -3.57 3.22
CA ASN A 9 -10.99 -4.87 2.84
C ASN A 9 -10.29 -5.56 4.02
N THR A 10 -11.08 -5.94 5.02
CA THR A 10 -10.60 -6.46 6.31
C THR A 10 -9.87 -7.80 6.24
N GLN A 11 -9.89 -8.46 5.08
CA GLN A 11 -9.11 -9.66 4.81
C GLN A 11 -7.63 -9.36 4.57
N TRP A 12 -7.29 -8.09 4.34
CA TRP A 12 -5.95 -7.61 4.06
C TRP A 12 -5.48 -6.59 5.09
N GLU A 13 -4.18 -6.57 5.28
CA GLU A 13 -3.48 -5.58 6.09
C GLU A 13 -2.21 -5.13 5.38
N TYR A 14 -1.76 -3.91 5.65
CA TYR A 14 -0.54 -3.33 5.11
C TYR A 14 0.45 -2.98 6.23
N ASP A 15 1.74 -3.06 5.95
CA ASP A 15 2.78 -2.70 6.91
C ASP A 15 3.01 -1.18 6.87
N ASN A 16 2.59 -0.48 7.93
CA ASN A 16 2.70 0.97 8.01
C ASN A 16 4.14 1.47 8.22
N ALA A 17 5.10 0.57 8.39
CA ALA A 17 6.53 0.88 8.47
C ALA A 17 7.29 0.47 7.20
N ALA A 18 6.60 -0.03 6.17
CA ALA A 18 7.25 -0.43 4.93
C ALA A 18 7.96 0.75 4.26
N THR A 19 9.12 0.44 3.67
CA THR A 19 10.01 1.39 3.01
C THR A 19 10.22 1.01 1.56
N ALA A 20 11.04 1.78 0.83
CA ALA A 20 11.36 1.49 -0.57
C ALA A 20 12.02 0.11 -0.77
N SER A 21 12.70 -0.46 0.23
CA SER A 21 13.30 -1.81 0.13
C SER A 21 12.28 -2.95 0.21
N ASP A 22 11.05 -2.66 0.64
CA ASP A 22 9.98 -3.65 0.80
C ASP A 22 9.12 -3.82 -0.46
N THR A 23 9.38 -3.01 -1.49
CA THR A 23 8.59 -2.98 -2.73
C THR A 23 9.50 -2.90 -3.97
N TYR A 24 8.88 -2.76 -5.15
CA TYR A 24 9.51 -2.61 -6.44
C TYR A 24 10.40 -1.35 -6.48
N PRO A 25 11.72 -1.49 -6.73
CA PRO A 25 12.70 -0.41 -6.59
C PRO A 25 12.49 0.74 -7.59
N ASP A 26 12.01 0.44 -8.79
CA ASP A 26 11.88 1.41 -9.87
C ASP A 26 10.48 2.05 -9.96
N THR A 27 9.60 1.81 -8.97
CA THR A 27 8.25 2.36 -9.05
C THR A 27 8.23 3.82 -8.60
N PRO A 28 7.70 4.75 -9.42
CA PRO A 28 7.75 6.17 -9.10
C PRO A 28 6.80 6.53 -7.95
N GLY A 29 7.16 7.57 -7.22
CA GLY A 29 6.35 8.14 -6.14
C GLY A 29 7.14 8.30 -4.84
N THR A 30 6.50 8.91 -3.85
CA THR A 30 7.07 9.11 -2.52
C THR A 30 6.41 8.15 -1.54
N ILE A 31 7.22 7.44 -0.75
CA ILE A 31 6.75 6.50 0.26
C ILE A 31 6.73 7.18 1.62
N SER A 32 5.59 7.11 2.30
CA SER A 32 5.44 7.50 3.70
C SER A 32 4.43 6.58 4.37
N ASN A 33 4.73 6.11 5.58
CA ASN A 33 3.85 5.25 6.39
C ASN A 33 3.33 4.01 5.63
N GLY A 34 4.18 3.35 4.84
CA GLY A 34 3.80 2.18 4.04
C GLY A 34 2.89 2.47 2.84
N VAL A 35 2.74 3.75 2.47
CA VAL A 35 1.93 4.18 1.34
C VAL A 35 2.80 4.93 0.34
N ARG A 36 2.79 4.51 -0.92
CA ARG A 36 3.37 5.25 -2.04
C ARG A 36 2.33 6.18 -2.63
N THR A 37 2.68 7.46 -2.78
CA THR A 37 1.87 8.46 -3.47
C THR A 37 2.57 8.83 -4.77
N PHE A 38 1.84 8.73 -5.89
CA PHE A 38 2.32 9.13 -7.21
C PHE A 38 1.28 10.02 -7.89
N THR A 39 1.70 11.20 -8.36
CA THR A 39 0.85 12.11 -9.12
C THR A 39 0.87 11.71 -10.59
N LEU A 40 -0.28 11.28 -11.11
CA LEU A 40 -0.45 10.88 -12.50
C LEU A 40 -0.33 12.10 -13.44
N PRO A 41 0.03 11.88 -14.71
CA PRO A 41 -0.20 12.87 -15.76
C PRO A 41 -1.69 13.27 -15.75
N GLY A 42 -1.98 14.55 -15.50
CA GLY A 42 -3.34 15.06 -15.27
C GLY A 42 -3.61 15.53 -13.84
N GLY A 43 -2.65 15.40 -12.92
CA GLY A 43 -2.67 16.04 -11.59
C GLY A 43 -3.34 15.23 -10.48
N ASN A 44 -3.98 14.10 -10.80
CA ASN A 44 -4.59 13.23 -9.81
C ASN A 44 -3.53 12.37 -9.11
N ALA A 45 -3.53 12.40 -7.78
CA ALA A 45 -2.68 11.53 -6.98
C ALA A 45 -3.30 10.13 -6.84
N ARG A 46 -2.49 9.09 -7.06
CA ARG A 46 -2.82 7.70 -6.75
C ARG A 46 -1.99 7.24 -5.56
N GLN A 47 -2.65 6.56 -4.63
CA GLN A 47 -2.02 6.01 -3.44
C GLN A 47 -2.03 4.48 -3.46
N THR A 48 -0.95 3.87 -3.02
CA THR A 48 -0.76 2.42 -3.03
C THR A 48 -0.19 1.96 -1.70
N TYR A 49 -0.80 0.96 -1.07
CA TYR A 49 -0.23 0.22 0.04
C TYR A 49 0.91 -0.67 -0.50
N ILE A 50 2.15 -0.42 -0.09
CA ILE A 50 3.34 -0.99 -0.78
C ILE A 50 3.75 -2.40 -0.32
N LYS A 51 3.19 -2.85 0.80
CA LYS A 51 3.48 -4.16 1.37
C LYS A 51 2.24 -4.64 2.10
N CYS A 52 1.51 -5.54 1.46
CA CYS A 52 0.25 -6.07 1.97
C CYS A 52 0.41 -7.54 2.37
N ARG A 53 -0.50 -8.09 3.17
CA ARG A 53 -0.65 -9.54 3.40
C ARG A 53 -2.09 -9.87 3.75
N LYS A 54 -2.45 -11.16 3.63
CA LYS A 54 -3.73 -11.65 4.16
C LYS A 54 -3.65 -11.83 5.67
N THR A 55 -4.74 -11.54 6.36
CA THR A 55 -4.87 -11.76 7.81
C THR A 55 -4.86 -13.25 8.18
N SER A 56 -5.26 -14.13 7.26
CA SER A 56 -5.40 -15.57 7.49
C SER A 56 -4.18 -16.43 7.14
N SER A 57 -3.17 -15.89 6.45
CA SER A 57 -1.95 -16.61 6.08
C SER A 57 -0.84 -15.58 5.75
N PRO A 58 0.23 -15.44 6.57
CA PRO A 58 1.01 -14.19 6.60
C PRO A 58 2.37 -14.17 5.87
N PRO A 59 2.55 -14.56 4.59
CA PRO A 59 3.60 -13.96 3.79
C PRO A 59 3.15 -12.59 3.23
N ALA A 60 4.06 -11.60 3.23
CA ALA A 60 3.82 -10.34 2.53
C ALA A 60 3.57 -10.64 1.05
N THR A 61 2.39 -10.23 0.56
CA THR A 61 1.92 -10.44 -0.80
C THR A 61 1.63 -9.09 -1.44
N GLY A 62 2.63 -8.56 -2.14
CA GLY A 62 2.47 -7.47 -3.11
C GLY A 62 1.89 -6.16 -2.56
N GLU A 63 1.24 -5.43 -3.47
CA GLU A 63 0.71 -4.09 -3.25
C GLU A 63 -0.80 -4.04 -3.49
N LEU A 64 -1.49 -3.09 -2.85
CA LEU A 64 -2.92 -2.83 -3.07
C LEU A 64 -3.18 -1.36 -3.32
N ASP A 65 -4.17 -1.06 -4.15
CA ASP A 65 -4.58 0.31 -4.45
C ASP A 65 -5.35 0.91 -3.26
N LYS A 66 -4.75 1.88 -2.58
CA LYS A 66 -5.37 2.59 -1.46
C LYS A 66 -6.52 3.47 -1.94
N THR A 67 -6.32 4.19 -3.04
CA THR A 67 -7.33 5.11 -3.59
C THR A 67 -8.63 4.38 -3.93
N TYR A 68 -8.55 3.15 -4.45
CA TYR A 68 -9.72 2.33 -4.71
C TYR A 68 -10.41 1.85 -3.43
N TRP A 69 -9.66 1.16 -2.54
CA TRP A 69 -10.25 0.52 -1.35
C TRP A 69 -10.82 1.53 -0.36
N ASP A 70 -10.14 2.64 -0.13
CA ASP A 70 -10.63 3.69 0.77
C ASP A 70 -11.86 4.43 0.23
N ALA A 71 -12.15 4.30 -1.06
CA ALA A 71 -13.32 4.91 -1.72
C ALA A 71 -14.50 3.93 -1.91
N GLN A 72 -14.39 2.68 -1.44
CA GLN A 72 -15.51 1.72 -1.42
C GLN A 72 -16.53 2.00 -0.32
#